data_AF-A0A7J2R4R8-F1
#
_entry.id   AF-A0A7J2R4R8-F1
#
_cell.length_a   1.000
_cell.length_b   1.000
_cell.length_c   1.000
_cell.angle_alpha   90.00
_cell.angle_beta   90.00
_cell.angle_gamma   90.00
#
_symmetry.space_group_name_H-M   'P 1'
#
loop_
_entity.id
_entity.type
_entity.pdbx_description
1 polymer ?
#
loop_
_entity_poly.entity_id
_entity_poly.type
_entity_poly.pdbx_seq_one_letter_code
_entity_poly.pdbx_strand_id
1 'polypeptide(L)'
;MMENRGVDFILVHGLVTGTGGDVIGMRYVHAWVELGNIVIDTSREMNTPVIKAKNNYYEIGKIKASETKRYNLKEVADMVLKYKVYGPWEIKATKEELAYEKTLT
;
A
#
# COMPACT_ATOMS: atom_id res chain seq x y z
N MET A 1 14.13 28.18 2.47
CA MET A 1 14.60 26.88 2.97
C MET A 1 13.60 26.44 4.02
N MET A 2 12.64 25.56 3.70
CA MET A 2 11.70 25.07 4.73
C MET A 2 12.42 23.99 5.53
N GLU A 3 12.57 24.19 6.84
CA GLU A 3 13.11 23.20 7.78
C GLU A 3 12.23 21.94 7.80
N ASN A 4 12.85 20.78 7.62
CA ASN A 4 12.20 19.47 7.70
C ASN A 4 11.80 19.21 9.17
N ARG A 5 10.50 19.32 9.49
CA ARG A 5 9.96 19.16 10.87
C ARG A 5 9.77 17.70 11.29
N GLY A 6 10.73 16.84 10.96
CA GLY A 6 10.99 15.60 11.70
C GLY A 6 10.07 14.40 11.44
N VAL A 7 9.34 14.33 10.32
CA VAL A 7 8.67 13.08 9.91
C VAL A 7 8.57 13.01 8.39
N ASP A 8 9.19 12.01 7.78
CA ASP A 8 9.17 11.83 6.33
C ASP A 8 7.94 11.04 5.89
N PHE A 9 7.32 11.47 4.78
CA PHE A 9 6.28 10.68 4.10
C PHE A 9 6.94 9.58 3.27
N ILE A 10 6.56 8.34 3.54
CA ILE A 10 7.07 7.18 2.83
C ILE A 10 5.91 6.52 2.07
N LEU A 11 6.00 6.48 0.74
CA LEU A 11 5.09 5.68 -0.07
C LEU A 11 5.47 4.21 0.10
N VAL A 12 4.47 3.36 0.33
CA VAL A 12 4.65 1.92 0.43
C VAL A 12 3.81 1.22 -0.61
N HIS A 13 4.44 0.34 -1.37
CA HIS A 13 3.76 -0.70 -2.11
C HIS A 13 3.88 -2.01 -1.33
N GLY A 14 2.84 -2.84 -1.31
CA GLY A 14 2.91 -4.15 -0.67
C GLY A 14 1.74 -5.07 -1.02
N LEU A 15 1.79 -6.31 -0.53
CA LEU A 15 0.66 -7.23 -0.59
C LEU A 15 -0.20 -7.11 0.67
N VAL A 16 -1.51 -7.03 0.47
CA VAL A 16 -2.50 -6.95 1.56
C VAL A 16 -3.58 -7.99 1.37
N THR A 17 -4.18 -8.46 2.46
CA THR A 17 -5.40 -9.26 2.45
C THR A 17 -6.61 -8.36 2.65
N GLY A 18 -7.55 -8.36 1.71
CA GLY A 18 -8.77 -7.56 1.82
C GLY A 18 -9.68 -8.04 2.95
N THR A 19 -10.35 -7.11 3.62
CA THR A 19 -11.18 -7.36 4.80
C THR A 19 -12.64 -6.91 4.65
N GLY A 20 -13.03 -6.39 3.48
CA GLY A 20 -14.39 -5.94 3.21
C GLY A 20 -14.72 -5.93 1.71
N GLY A 21 -16.02 -5.92 1.40
CA GLY A 21 -16.53 -5.92 0.03
C GLY A 21 -16.12 -7.16 -0.77
N ASP A 22 -15.90 -6.97 -2.08
CA ASP A 22 -15.58 -8.06 -3.01
C ASP A 22 -14.17 -8.62 -2.83
N VAL A 23 -13.30 -7.92 -2.08
CA VAL A 23 -11.90 -8.32 -1.88
C VAL A 23 -11.67 -9.10 -0.57
N ILE A 24 -12.72 -9.50 0.15
CA ILE A 24 -12.58 -10.26 1.41
C ILE A 24 -11.77 -11.53 1.17
N GLY A 25 -10.66 -11.67 1.89
CA GLY A 25 -9.77 -12.82 1.80
C GLY A 25 -8.84 -12.83 0.58
N MET A 26 -9.02 -11.92 -0.38
CA MET A 26 -8.15 -11.80 -1.55
C MET A 26 -6.82 -11.16 -1.16
N ARG A 27 -5.72 -11.64 -1.76
CA ARG A 27 -4.39 -11.03 -1.64
C ARG A 27 -4.09 -10.23 -2.89
N TYR A 28 -3.86 -8.93 -2.75
CA TYR A 28 -3.61 -8.07 -3.90
C TYR A 28 -2.53 -7.03 -3.60
N VAL A 29 -1.94 -6.47 -4.66
CA VAL A 29 -0.98 -5.38 -4.52
C VAL A 29 -1.73 -4.10 -4.17
N HIS A 30 -1.23 -3.40 -3.16
CA HIS A 30 -1.82 -2.18 -2.64
C HIS A 30 -0.77 -1.11 -2.37
N ALA A 31 -1.22 0.14 -2.23
CA ALA A 31 -0.39 1.28 -1.91
C ALA A 31 -0.94 2.06 -0.71
N TRP A 32 -0.06 2.52 0.17
CA TRP A 32 -0.41 3.40 1.30
C TRP A 32 0.78 4.31 1.65
N VAL A 33 0.54 5.30 2.51
CA VAL A 33 1.58 6.21 3.00
C VAL A 33 1.86 5.94 4.46
N GLU A 34 3.14 5.87 4.84
CA GLU A 34 3.60 5.85 6.22
C GLU A 34 4.09 7.23 6.62
N LEU A 35 3.66 7.69 7.80
CA LEU A 35 4.13 8.89 8.48
C LEU A 35 4.53 8.49 9.91
N GLY A 36 5.81 8.18 10.11
CA GLY A 36 6.29 7.61 11.38
C GLY A 36 5.60 6.27 11.69
N ASN A 37 4.85 6.22 12.79
CA ASN A 37 4.10 5.02 13.22
C ASN A 37 2.62 5.02 12.79
N ILE A 38 2.24 5.93 11.88
CA ILE A 38 0.88 6.06 11.36
C ILE A 38 0.87 5.63 9.89
N VAL A 39 -0.17 4.90 9.49
CA VAL A 39 -0.51 4.62 8.09
C VAL A 39 -1.70 5.49 7.69
N ILE A 40 -1.59 6.09 6.51
CA ILE A 40 -2.64 6.80 5.80
C ILE A 40 -2.94 6.04 4.51
N ASP A 41 -4.12 5.46 4.41
CA ASP A 41 -4.61 4.78 3.22
C ASP A 41 -5.88 5.47 2.71
N THR A 42 -5.83 5.95 1.47
CA THR A 42 -6.89 6.75 0.81
C THR A 42 -7.68 5.94 -0.21
N SER A 43 -7.60 4.61 -0.16
CA SER A 43 -8.26 3.71 -1.10
C SER A 43 -9.77 3.54 -0.89
N ARG A 44 -10.28 3.96 0.28
CA ARG A 44 -11.72 4.10 0.50
C ARG A 44 -12.22 5.38 -0.15
N GLU A 45 -13.55 5.54 -0.21
CA GLU A 45 -14.21 6.74 -0.76
C GLU A 45 -13.50 8.03 -0.36
N MET A 46 -13.37 8.96 -1.31
CA MET A 46 -12.42 10.08 -1.36
C MET A 46 -12.36 10.98 -0.10
N ASN A 47 -13.33 10.88 0.81
CA ASN A 47 -13.43 11.66 2.04
C ASN A 47 -13.23 10.86 3.34
N THR A 48 -12.87 9.58 3.28
CA THR A 48 -12.72 8.71 4.49
C THR A 48 -11.39 7.95 4.49
N PRO A 49 -10.25 8.65 4.61
CA PRO A 49 -8.95 7.99 4.70
C PRO A 49 -8.91 7.09 5.93
N VAL A 50 -8.33 5.91 5.75
CA VAL A 50 -7.99 5.01 6.84
C VAL A 50 -6.72 5.53 7.48
N ILE A 51 -6.86 6.07 8.68
CA ILE A 51 -5.73 6.51 9.51
C ILE A 51 -5.62 5.52 10.67
N LYS A 52 -4.53 4.76 10.73
CA LYS A 52 -4.32 3.73 11.77
C LYS A 52 -2.89 3.69 12.24
N ALA A 53 -2.68 3.22 13.47
CA ALA A 53 -1.35 2.81 13.92
C ALA A 53 -0.81 1.72 12.97
N LYS A 54 0.47 1.84 12.61
CA LYS A 54 1.11 0.97 11.61
C LYS A 54 0.97 -0.51 11.97
N ASN A 55 1.22 -0.89 13.22
CA ASN A 55 1.09 -2.28 13.66
C ASN A 55 -0.33 -2.82 13.43
N ASN A 56 -1.36 -2.07 13.82
CA ASN A 56 -2.75 -2.49 13.64
C ASN A 56 -3.11 -2.61 12.15
N TYR A 57 -2.65 -1.68 11.32
CA TYR A 57 -2.88 -1.73 9.87
C TYR A 57 -2.24 -2.97 9.25
N TYR A 58 -1.00 -3.27 9.61
CA TYR A 58 -0.26 -4.43 9.13
C TYR A 58 -0.88 -5.75 9.59
N GLU A 59 -1.35 -5.83 10.83
CA GLU A 59 -2.01 -7.01 11.37
C GLU A 59 -3.34 -7.29 10.66
N ILE A 60 -4.20 -6.26 10.52
CA ILE A 60 -5.50 -6.36 9.85
C ILE A 60 -5.32 -6.80 8.38
N GLY A 61 -4.37 -6.19 7.68
CA GLY A 61 -4.08 -6.50 6.28
C GLY A 61 -3.23 -7.76 6.07
N LYS A 62 -2.83 -8.46 7.15
CA LYS A 62 -1.88 -9.60 7.11
C LYS A 62 -0.61 -9.27 6.30
N ILE A 63 -0.11 -8.05 6.43
CA ILE A 63 0.99 -7.49 5.64
C ILE A 63 2.31 -7.99 6.21
N LYS A 64 3.14 -8.63 5.37
CA LYS A 64 4.50 -9.02 5.77
C LYS A 64 5.49 -7.96 5.34
N ALA A 65 6.40 -7.56 6.23
CA ALA A 65 7.41 -6.56 5.92
C ALA A 65 8.30 -6.95 4.72
N SER A 66 8.57 -8.25 4.53
CA SER A 66 9.29 -8.80 3.38
C SER A 66 8.56 -8.63 2.05
N GLU A 67 7.25 -8.41 2.08
CA GLU A 67 6.38 -8.23 0.91
C GLU A 67 6.07 -6.73 0.68
N THR A 68 6.93 -5.83 1.19
CA THR A 68 6.76 -4.36 1.06
C THR A 68 7.97 -3.69 0.41
N LYS A 69 7.73 -2.61 -0.31
CA LYS A 69 8.72 -1.70 -0.88
C LYS A 69 8.39 -0.28 -0.47
N ARG A 70 9.40 0.46 0.00
CA ARG A 70 9.26 1.81 0.55
C ARG A 70 10.04 2.79 -0.29
N TYR A 71 9.45 3.96 -0.48
CA TYR A 71 10.00 5.03 -1.31
C TYR A 71 9.83 6.36 -0.60
N ASN A 72 10.92 7.11 -0.45
CA ASN A 72 10.84 8.53 -0.12
C ASN A 72 10.36 9.34 -1.35
N LEU A 73 10.09 10.63 -1.15
CA LEU A 73 9.55 11.49 -2.20
C LEU A 73 10.43 11.54 -3.47
N LYS A 74 11.77 11.56 -3.30
CA LYS A 74 12.69 11.56 -4.43
C LYS A 74 12.61 10.25 -5.21
N GLU A 75 12.61 9.12 -4.51
CA GLU A 75 12.49 7.80 -5.12
C GLU A 75 11.17 7.64 -5.85
N VAL A 76 10.06 8.15 -5.30
CA VAL A 76 8.76 8.18 -5.99
C VAL A 76 8.87 8.95 -7.30
N ALA A 77 9.43 10.16 -7.29
CA ALA A 77 9.60 10.97 -8.50
C ALA A 77 10.45 10.24 -9.56
N ASP A 78 11.56 9.64 -9.15
CA ASP A 78 12.44 8.88 -10.03
C ASP A 78 11.71 7.67 -10.64
N MET A 79 10.90 6.96 -9.85
CA MET A 79 10.16 5.78 -10.30
C MET A 79 9.00 6.14 -11.23
N VAL A 80 8.26 7.23 -10.97
CA VAL A 80 7.23 7.75 -11.87
C VAL A 80 7.85 8.18 -13.20
N LEU A 81 8.98 8.89 -13.17
CA LEU A 81 9.68 9.29 -14.39
C LEU A 81 10.19 8.10 -15.20
N LYS A 82 10.67 7.05 -14.53
CA LYS A 82 11.17 5.82 -15.14
C LYS A 82 10.07 4.97 -15.76
N TYR A 83 9.03 4.66 -14.99
CA TYR A 83 8.00 3.69 -15.37
C TYR A 83 6.75 4.30 -16.00
N LYS A 84 6.59 5.64 -15.93
CA LYS A 84 5.42 6.38 -16.46
C LYS A 84 4.07 5.95 -15.87
N VAL A 85 4.10 5.28 -14.72
CA VAL A 85 2.94 4.89 -13.91
C VAL A 85 3.26 5.11 -12.44
N TYR A 86 2.25 5.22 -11.58
CA TYR A 86 2.42 5.42 -10.14
C TYR A 86 2.72 4.12 -9.36
N GLY A 87 2.68 2.97 -10.03
CA GLY A 87 2.99 1.68 -9.45
C GLY A 87 1.92 0.62 -9.75
N PRO A 88 2.06 -0.58 -9.16
CA PRO A 88 3.25 -1.02 -8.44
C PRO A 88 4.44 -1.23 -9.39
N TRP A 89 5.66 -0.87 -8.94
CA TRP A 89 6.85 -0.94 -9.81
C TRP A 89 7.65 -2.23 -9.63
N GLU A 90 7.87 -2.64 -8.38
CA GLU A 90 8.73 -3.79 -8.05
C GLU A 90 7.96 -4.97 -7.45
N ILE A 91 6.71 -4.75 -7.04
CA ILE A 91 5.88 -5.77 -6.43
C ILE A 91 4.92 -6.32 -7.46
N LYS A 92 4.83 -7.65 -7.52
CA LYS A 92 3.90 -8.38 -8.37
C LYS A 92 3.17 -9.38 -7.49
N ALA A 93 1.84 -9.30 -7.47
CA ALA A 93 1.03 -10.41 -6.98
C ALA A 93 1.13 -11.56 -7.98
N THR A 94 1.14 -12.80 -7.51
CA THR A 94 1.05 -13.95 -8.42
C THR A 94 -0.36 -14.03 -9.02
N LYS A 95 -0.52 -14.78 -10.12
CA LYS A 95 -1.86 -14.98 -10.70
C LYS A 95 -2.79 -15.64 -9.69
N GLU A 96 -2.28 -16.51 -8.83
CA GLU A 96 -3.02 -17.19 -7.78
C GLU A 96 -3.49 -16.24 -6.68
N GLU A 97 -2.70 -15.21 -6.35
CA GLU A 97 -3.10 -14.16 -5.41
C GLU A 97 -4.20 -13.26 -6.02
N LEU A 98 -4.13 -13.00 -7.33
CA LEU A 98 -5.14 -12.22 -8.07
C LEU A 98 -6.40 -13.02 -8.45
N ALA A 99 -6.36 -14.36 -8.45
CA ALA A 99 -7.37 -15.23 -9.08
C ALA A 99 -8.50 -15.74 -8.17
N TYR A 100 -8.71 -15.18 -6.97
CA TYR A 100 -9.88 -15.52 -6.16
C TYR A 100 -11.15 -14.83 -6.69
N GLU A 101 -11.43 -14.95 -7.99
CA GLU A 101 -12.56 -14.29 -8.65
C GLU A 101 -13.49 -15.23 -9.46
N LYS A 102 -13.27 -16.55 -9.51
CA LYS A 102 -14.12 -17.43 -10.36
C LYS A 102 -14.37 -18.88 -9.89
N THR A 103 -14.43 -19.17 -8.58
CA THR A 103 -14.76 -20.55 -8.13
C THR A 103 -15.94 -20.67 -7.17
N LEU A 104 -16.69 -19.61 -6.90
CA LEU A 104 -17.93 -19.69 -6.12
C LEU A 104 -19.03 -18.82 -6.77
N THR A 105 -19.45 -19.20 -7.98
CA THR A 105 -20.77 -18.90 -8.55
C THR A 105 -21.48 -20.21 -8.82
#